data_AF-A0A954QBA6-F1
#
_entry.id   AF-A0A954QBA6-F1
#
_cell.length_a   1.000
_cell.length_b   1.000
_cell.length_c   1.000
_cell.angle_alpha   90.00
_cell.angle_beta   90.00
_cell.angle_gamma   90.00
#
_symmetry.space_group_name_H-M   'P 1'
#
loop_
_entity.id
_entity.type
_entity.pdbx_description
1 polymer ?
#
loop_
_entity_poly.entity_id
_entity_poly.type
_entity_poly.pdbx_seq_one_letter_code
_entity_poly.pdbx_strand_id
1 'polypeptide(L)'
;MANVLLTWELGAGLGHLMRLQPIAEGFKDRGHTVTLAARDECRAESIYADCGCKIVAAPYKKGKCENRFHPPGTFAQILFNTCFGDTDELGERVRKWQELYREVKPSLVIFDHSPTALLAARSFEFKRATIGTGFCCPPPTDPLPVLRTWQPPEDSQLRQDEAQALHNFNTVSAAIGQRPLDTLGELYADVDDVLRATFEELDHFPERADAEYLGAWPQDAG
;
A
#
# COMPACT_ATOMS: atom_id res chain seq x y z
N MET A 1 6.01 20.94 -14.16
CA MET A 1 6.31 19.50 -14.38
C MET A 1 6.54 18.86 -13.02
N ALA A 2 5.82 17.79 -12.70
CA ALA A 2 5.90 17.10 -11.41
C ALA A 2 6.52 15.71 -11.62
N ASN A 3 7.13 15.14 -10.58
CA ASN A 3 7.62 13.77 -10.61
C ASN A 3 6.72 12.87 -9.78
N VAL A 4 6.07 11.92 -10.44
CA VAL A 4 5.09 11.02 -9.85
C VAL A 4 5.70 9.62 -9.72
N LEU A 5 5.61 9.06 -8.51
CA LEU A 5 5.99 7.69 -8.26
C LEU A 5 4.74 6.84 -8.01
N LEU A 6 4.56 5.80 -8.80
CA LEU A 6 3.54 4.77 -8.58
C LEU A 6 4.22 3.58 -7.90
N THR A 7 3.57 2.99 -6.90
CA THR A 7 4.16 1.88 -6.13
C THR A 7 3.24 0.67 -6.08
N TRP A 8 3.81 -0.51 -6.28
CA TRP A 8 3.16 -1.80 -6.09
C TRP A 8 4.12 -2.80 -5.41
N GLU A 9 3.83 -3.13 -4.14
CA GLU A 9 4.68 -3.94 -3.26
C GLU A 9 4.10 -5.34 -3.00
N LEU A 10 2.82 -5.43 -2.62
CA LEU A 10 2.17 -6.65 -2.16
C LEU A 10 1.20 -7.21 -3.20
N GLY A 11 0.93 -8.52 -3.12
CA GLY A 11 0.14 -9.24 -4.12
C GLY A 11 0.97 -9.64 -5.34
N ALA A 12 0.46 -10.58 -6.13
CA ALA A 12 1.11 -11.09 -7.35
C ALA A 12 0.19 -11.02 -8.59
N GLY A 13 -1.00 -10.45 -8.43
CA GLY A 13 -1.98 -10.30 -9.49
C GLY A 13 -1.63 -9.14 -10.41
N LEU A 14 -1.90 -9.31 -11.71
CA LEU A 14 -1.69 -8.25 -12.71
C LEU A 14 -2.64 -7.05 -12.53
N GLY A 15 -3.73 -7.21 -11.77
CA GLY A 15 -4.73 -6.16 -11.55
C GLY A 15 -4.15 -4.86 -11.00
N HIS A 16 -3.05 -4.91 -10.22
CA HIS A 16 -2.34 -3.72 -9.74
C HIS A 16 -1.68 -2.94 -10.89
N LEU A 17 -1.01 -3.66 -11.81
CA LEU A 17 -0.39 -3.07 -12.98
C LEU A 17 -1.44 -2.46 -13.92
N MET A 18 -2.57 -3.15 -14.15
CA MET A 18 -3.65 -2.67 -15.00
C MET A 18 -4.37 -1.45 -14.41
N ARG A 19 -4.50 -1.41 -13.07
CA ARG A 19 -5.04 -0.24 -12.37
C ARG A 19 -4.13 0.98 -12.57
N LEU A 20 -2.83 0.82 -12.32
CA LEU A 20 -1.89 1.95 -12.36
C LEU A 20 -1.60 2.47 -13.78
N GLN A 21 -1.87 1.69 -14.84
CA GLN A 21 -1.50 2.05 -16.21
C GLN A 21 -2.17 3.34 -16.72
N PRO A 22 -3.51 3.48 -16.73
CA PRO A 22 -4.14 4.70 -17.23
C PRO A 22 -3.85 5.92 -16.35
N ILE A 23 -3.47 5.71 -15.08
CA ILE A 23 -2.98 6.79 -14.22
C ILE A 23 -1.61 7.27 -14.69
N ALA A 24 -0.71 6.34 -14.99
CA ALA A 24 0.60 6.65 -15.54
C ALA A 24 0.48 7.42 -16.86
N GLU A 25 -0.33 6.90 -17.80
CA GLU A 25 -0.63 7.54 -19.09
C GLU A 25 -1.22 8.93 -18.89
N GLY A 26 -2.22 9.07 -18.02
CA GLY A 26 -2.85 10.37 -17.72
C GLY A 26 -1.87 11.42 -17.19
N PHE A 27 -0.91 11.04 -16.34
CA PHE A 27 0.16 11.95 -15.89
C PHE A 27 1.14 12.28 -17.01
N LYS A 28 1.51 11.30 -17.83
CA LYS A 28 2.42 11.47 -18.98
C LYS A 28 1.85 12.43 -20.01
N ASP A 29 0.58 12.28 -20.38
CA ASP A 29 -0.12 13.14 -21.34
C ASP A 29 -0.19 14.60 -20.88
N ARG A 30 -0.20 14.81 -19.56
CA ARG A 30 -0.15 16.15 -18.94
C ARG A 30 1.28 16.69 -18.76
N GLY A 31 2.28 15.97 -19.27
CA GLY A 31 3.68 16.40 -19.27
C GLY A 31 4.42 16.17 -17.95
N HIS A 32 3.97 15.25 -17.09
CA HIS A 32 4.68 14.85 -15.88
C HIS A 32 5.68 13.71 -16.15
N THR A 33 6.67 13.55 -15.27
CA THR A 33 7.52 12.35 -15.27
C THR A 33 6.90 11.30 -14.36
N VAL A 34 6.89 10.04 -14.81
CA VAL A 34 6.31 8.92 -14.07
C VAL A 34 7.36 7.82 -13.90
N THR A 35 7.55 7.40 -12.66
CA THR A 35 8.30 6.19 -12.29
C THR A 35 7.34 5.18 -11.67
N LEU A 36 7.43 3.92 -12.06
CA LEU A 36 6.71 2.81 -11.46
C LEU A 36 7.70 1.93 -10.69
N ALA A 37 7.54 1.86 -9.38
CA ALA A 37 8.20 0.87 -8.53
C ALA A 37 7.32 -0.38 -8.46
N ALA A 38 7.70 -1.43 -9.18
CA ALA A 38 6.91 -2.65 -9.33
C ALA A 38 7.56 -3.85 -8.63
N ARG A 39 6.74 -4.69 -7.99
CA ARG A 39 7.16 -5.98 -7.44
C ARG A 39 7.71 -6.93 -8.51
N ASP A 40 7.15 -6.88 -9.72
CA ASP A 40 7.54 -7.67 -10.88
C ASP A 40 7.86 -6.75 -12.06
N GLU A 41 9.14 -6.41 -12.22
CA GLU A 41 9.64 -5.50 -13.26
C GLU A 41 9.39 -6.06 -14.65
N CYS A 42 9.60 -7.36 -14.87
CA CYS A 42 9.45 -7.96 -16.20
C CYS A 42 8.01 -7.85 -16.70
N ARG A 43 7.03 -8.12 -15.84
CA ARG A 43 5.61 -7.95 -16.18
C ARG A 43 5.24 -6.47 -16.34
N ALA A 44 5.79 -5.61 -15.50
CA ALA A 44 5.59 -4.17 -15.62
C ALA A 44 6.13 -3.64 -16.95
N GLU A 45 7.34 -4.04 -17.36
CA GLU A 45 7.94 -3.64 -18.65
C GLU A 45 7.10 -4.07 -19.84
N SER A 46 6.54 -5.28 -19.79
CA SER A 46 5.66 -5.77 -20.85
C SER A 46 4.37 -4.96 -20.97
N ILE A 47 3.77 -4.53 -19.85
CA ILE A 47 2.49 -3.80 -19.84
C ILE A 47 2.68 -2.32 -20.17
N TYR A 48 3.77 -1.73 -19.69
CA TYR A 48 4.04 -0.29 -19.77
C TYR A 48 5.01 0.04 -20.92
N ALA A 49 5.24 -0.88 -21.86
CA ALA A 49 6.21 -0.74 -22.95
C ALA A 49 6.05 0.60 -23.71
N ASP A 50 4.80 1.01 -23.94
CA ASP A 50 4.47 2.23 -24.69
C ASP A 50 4.15 3.45 -23.79
N CYS A 51 4.11 3.28 -22.46
CA CYS A 51 3.82 4.36 -21.49
C CYS A 51 4.95 5.40 -21.40
N GLY A 52 6.19 5.02 -21.77
CA GLY A 52 7.37 5.85 -21.56
C GLY A 52 7.66 6.13 -20.08
N CYS A 53 7.30 5.18 -19.22
CA CYS A 53 7.37 5.25 -17.77
C CYS A 53 8.65 4.55 -17.30
N LYS A 54 9.43 5.17 -16.39
CA LYS A 54 10.63 4.52 -15.83
C LYS A 54 10.17 3.39 -14.91
N ILE A 55 10.64 2.17 -15.12
CA ILE A 55 10.32 1.04 -14.23
C ILE A 55 11.53 0.73 -13.36
N VAL A 56 11.26 0.45 -12.09
CA VAL A 56 12.25 0.06 -11.09
C VAL A 56 11.68 -1.01 -10.16
N ALA A 57 12.54 -1.80 -9.54
CA ALA A 57 12.14 -2.78 -8.53
C ALA A 57 11.54 -2.11 -7.29
N ALA A 58 10.35 -2.55 -6.88
CA ALA A 58 9.82 -2.24 -5.57
C ALA A 58 10.57 -3.04 -4.48
N PRO A 59 10.99 -2.41 -3.36
CA PRO A 59 11.43 -3.14 -2.19
C PRO A 59 10.27 -3.92 -1.54
N TYR A 60 10.36 -5.24 -1.43
CA TYR A 60 9.36 -6.07 -0.73
C TYR A 60 10.02 -7.23 0.02
N LYS A 61 9.34 -7.83 1.01
CA LYS A 61 9.83 -9.03 1.71
C LYS A 61 9.88 -10.22 0.75
N LYS A 62 11.06 -10.84 0.64
CA LYS A 62 11.24 -12.12 -0.06
C LYS A 62 11.15 -13.24 0.98
N GLY A 63 10.42 -14.31 0.69
CA GLY A 63 10.25 -15.44 1.60
C GLY A 63 8.99 -15.36 2.46
N LYS A 64 8.78 -16.40 3.29
CA LYS A 64 7.62 -16.53 4.16
C LYS A 64 7.95 -15.99 5.55
N CYS A 65 6.96 -15.41 6.24
CA CYS A 65 7.04 -15.23 7.68
C CYS A 65 6.89 -16.62 8.36
N GLU A 66 7.79 -16.95 9.28
CA GLU A 66 7.78 -18.25 9.98
C GLU A 66 6.57 -18.35 10.92
N ASN A 67 6.38 -17.36 11.79
CA ASN A 67 5.30 -17.28 12.77
C ASN A 67 4.04 -16.62 12.20
N ARG A 68 3.67 -16.97 10.97
CA ARG A 68 2.57 -16.32 10.24
C ARG A 68 1.19 -16.73 10.76
N PHE A 69 0.24 -15.80 10.70
CA PHE A 69 -1.18 -16.08 10.81
C PHE A 69 -1.68 -16.85 9.58
N HIS A 70 -2.24 -18.04 9.76
CA HIS A 70 -2.75 -18.84 8.65
C HIS A 70 -4.06 -19.58 8.99
N PRO A 71 -5.20 -19.22 8.38
CA PRO A 71 -5.36 -18.10 7.45
C PRO A 71 -5.43 -16.74 8.17
N PRO A 72 -5.04 -15.62 7.53
CA PRO A 72 -5.30 -14.31 8.09
C PRO A 72 -6.81 -13.99 8.10
N GLY A 73 -7.27 -13.41 9.20
CA GLY A 73 -8.64 -12.95 9.44
C GLY A 73 -8.80 -11.43 9.45
N THR A 74 -7.70 -10.66 9.55
CA THR A 74 -7.70 -9.19 9.48
C THR A 74 -6.62 -8.66 8.56
N PHE A 75 -6.74 -7.39 8.18
CA PHE A 75 -5.69 -6.70 7.45
C PHE A 75 -4.40 -6.54 8.28
N ALA A 76 -4.50 -6.34 9.60
CA ALA A 76 -3.33 -6.32 10.50
C ALA A 76 -2.51 -7.62 10.43
N GLN A 77 -3.17 -8.77 10.43
CA GLN A 77 -2.50 -10.07 10.29
C GLN A 77 -1.86 -10.25 8.91
N ILE A 78 -2.42 -9.64 7.85
CA ILE A 78 -1.79 -9.61 6.52
C ILE A 78 -0.50 -8.79 6.57
N LEU A 79 -0.53 -7.59 7.16
CA LEU A 79 0.67 -6.75 7.33
C LEU A 79 1.75 -7.49 8.13
N PHE A 80 1.36 -8.14 9.24
CA PHE A 80 2.25 -8.97 10.04
C PHE A 80 2.95 -10.03 9.18
N ASN A 81 2.18 -10.77 8.39
CA ASN A 81 2.70 -11.86 7.55
C ASN A 81 3.62 -11.38 6.41
N THR A 82 3.44 -10.15 5.93
CA THR A 82 4.15 -9.66 4.73
C THR A 82 5.42 -8.87 5.05
N CYS A 83 5.47 -8.09 6.11
CA CYS A 83 6.73 -7.45 6.53
C CYS A 83 6.74 -6.97 7.98
N PHE A 84 5.58 -6.82 8.62
CA PHE A 84 5.47 -6.15 9.93
C PHE A 84 5.65 -7.12 11.10
N GLY A 85 5.85 -8.41 10.84
CA GLY A 85 6.09 -9.43 11.86
C GLY A 85 7.51 -9.45 12.41
N ASP A 86 8.45 -8.74 11.80
CA ASP A 86 9.87 -8.70 12.18
C ASP A 86 10.42 -7.28 12.01
N THR A 87 11.01 -6.73 13.08
CA THR A 87 11.50 -5.34 13.10
C THR A 87 12.73 -5.13 12.22
N ASP A 88 13.59 -6.14 12.10
CA ASP A 88 14.83 -6.04 11.32
C ASP A 88 14.51 -6.08 9.83
N GLU A 89 13.62 -7.00 9.43
CA GLU A 89 13.14 -7.08 8.05
C GLU A 89 12.37 -5.81 7.65
N LEU A 90 11.43 -5.36 8.51
CA LEU A 90 10.67 -4.13 8.27
C LEU A 90 11.62 -2.94 8.15
N GLY A 91 12.55 -2.78 9.09
CA GLY A 91 13.54 -1.70 9.07
C GLY A 91 14.42 -1.70 7.82
N GLU A 92 14.85 -2.87 7.35
CA GLU A 92 15.60 -3.00 6.09
C GLU A 92 14.76 -2.57 4.89
N ARG A 93 13.49 -3.02 4.80
CA ARG A 93 12.60 -2.65 3.68
C ARG A 93 12.27 -1.17 3.68
N VAL A 94 12.02 -0.60 4.86
CA VAL A 94 11.78 0.84 5.02
C VAL A 94 12.97 1.64 4.52
N ARG A 95 14.21 1.29 4.91
CA ARG A 95 15.43 1.96 4.43
C ARG A 95 15.56 1.93 2.91
N LYS A 96 15.28 0.78 2.26
CA LYS A 96 15.30 0.66 0.80
C LYS A 96 14.25 1.54 0.11
N TRP A 97 13.04 1.64 0.67
CA TRP A 97 12.03 2.58 0.16
C TRP A 97 12.49 4.04 0.31
N GLN A 98 13.08 4.40 1.46
CA GLN A 98 13.62 5.75 1.66
C GLN A 98 14.76 6.09 0.69
N GLU A 99 15.63 5.12 0.36
CA GLU A 99 16.66 5.27 -0.68
C GLU A 99 16.03 5.52 -2.04
N LEU A 100 15.01 4.74 -2.41
CA LEU A 100 14.29 4.93 -3.66
C LEU A 100 13.61 6.31 -3.74
N TYR A 101 12.99 6.78 -2.65
CA TYR A 101 12.42 8.13 -2.60
C TYR A 101 13.47 9.23 -2.75
N ARG A 102 14.68 9.04 -2.19
CA ARG A 102 15.80 10.00 -2.37
C ARG A 102 16.35 10.00 -3.80
N GLU A 103 16.35 8.85 -4.47
CA GLU A 103 16.75 8.75 -5.88
C GLU A 103 15.71 9.39 -6.79
N VAL A 104 14.44 8.98 -6.66
CA VAL A 104 13.36 9.43 -7.52
C VAL A 104 13.01 10.89 -7.25
N LYS A 105 13.03 11.34 -5.98
CA LYS A 105 12.57 12.68 -5.56
C LYS A 105 11.14 12.99 -6.05
N PRO A 106 10.15 12.16 -5.70
CA PRO A 106 8.77 12.39 -6.14
C PRO A 106 8.19 13.62 -5.45
N SER A 107 7.26 14.30 -6.11
CA SER A 107 6.38 15.30 -5.52
C SER A 107 5.02 14.71 -5.13
N LEU A 108 4.66 13.57 -5.71
CA LEU A 108 3.47 12.78 -5.41
C LEU A 108 3.83 11.30 -5.48
N VAL A 109 3.35 10.52 -4.51
CA VAL A 109 3.42 9.06 -4.52
C VAL A 109 2.02 8.47 -4.43
N ILE A 110 1.71 7.56 -5.35
CA ILE A 110 0.48 6.78 -5.37
C ILE A 110 0.79 5.35 -4.92
N PHE A 111 0.12 4.93 -3.85
CA PHE A 111 0.35 3.66 -3.17
C PHE A 111 -0.73 2.64 -3.54
N ASP A 112 -0.41 1.72 -4.45
CA ASP A 112 -1.23 0.52 -4.69
C ASP A 112 -0.68 -0.64 -3.86
N HIS A 113 -1.43 -1.06 -2.85
CA HIS A 113 -1.10 -2.20 -1.98
C HIS A 113 0.38 -2.23 -1.53
N SER A 114 0.88 -1.07 -1.08
CA SER A 114 2.29 -0.83 -0.75
C SER A 114 2.48 -0.26 0.68
N PRO A 115 2.17 -1.04 1.73
CA PRO A 115 2.19 -0.54 3.12
C PRO A 115 3.58 -0.20 3.65
N THR A 116 4.62 -0.92 3.26
CA THR A 116 5.99 -0.61 3.71
C THR A 116 6.51 0.64 3.03
N ALA A 117 6.14 0.83 1.76
CA ALA A 117 6.35 2.07 1.04
C ALA A 117 5.67 3.25 1.76
N LEU A 118 4.41 3.07 2.17
CA LEU A 118 3.62 4.09 2.86
C LEU A 118 4.21 4.45 4.24
N LEU A 119 4.67 3.46 5.02
CA LEU A 119 5.41 3.71 6.26
C LEU A 119 6.65 4.57 6.00
N ALA A 120 7.49 4.16 5.03
CA ALA A 120 8.72 4.86 4.70
C ALA A 120 8.48 6.32 4.26
N ALA A 121 7.34 6.57 3.60
CA ALA A 121 6.96 7.87 3.07
C ALA A 121 6.68 8.93 4.16
N ARG A 122 6.34 8.52 5.39
CA ARG A 122 6.09 9.45 6.51
C ARG A 122 7.31 10.30 6.91
N SER A 123 8.51 9.97 6.41
CA SER A 123 9.72 10.78 6.58
C SER A 123 9.91 11.85 5.50
N PHE A 124 8.95 12.02 4.58
CA PHE A 124 9.07 12.89 3.41
C PHE A 124 7.85 13.82 3.27
N GLU A 125 8.04 14.97 2.63
CA GLU A 125 7.02 16.02 2.49
C GLU A 125 6.21 15.95 1.18
N PHE A 126 6.40 14.91 0.37
CA PHE A 126 5.63 14.75 -0.86
C PHE A 126 4.17 14.39 -0.59
N LYS A 127 3.30 14.63 -1.58
CA LYS A 127 1.90 14.23 -1.51
C LYS A 127 1.75 12.72 -1.54
N ARG A 128 0.85 12.18 -0.72
CA ARG A 128 0.62 10.75 -0.51
C ARG A 128 -0.83 10.42 -0.83
N ALA A 129 -1.07 9.56 -1.82
CA ALA A 129 -2.41 9.05 -2.11
C ALA A 129 -2.39 7.53 -2.13
N THR A 130 -3.35 6.88 -1.48
CA THR A 130 -3.52 5.43 -1.65
C THR A 130 -4.49 5.14 -2.78
N ILE A 131 -4.34 4.00 -3.42
CA ILE A 131 -5.27 3.53 -4.44
C ILE A 131 -5.52 2.03 -4.31
N GLY A 132 -6.76 1.62 -4.56
CA GLY A 132 -7.08 0.21 -4.71
C GLY A 132 -8.55 -0.07 -4.51
N THR A 133 -8.87 -1.34 -4.32
CA THR A 133 -10.20 -1.73 -3.82
C THR A 133 -10.31 -1.41 -2.33
N GLY A 134 -11.52 -1.55 -1.77
CA GLY A 134 -11.74 -1.40 -0.34
C GLY A 134 -10.79 -2.22 0.53
N PHE A 135 -10.42 -3.42 0.07
CA PHE A 135 -9.42 -4.27 0.72
C PHE A 135 -8.03 -3.64 0.82
N CYS A 136 -7.55 -2.96 -0.23
CA CYS A 136 -6.21 -2.34 -0.24
C CYS A 136 -6.18 -1.00 0.50
N CYS A 137 -7.36 -0.40 0.71
CA CYS A 137 -7.59 0.86 1.41
C CYS A 137 -8.53 0.61 2.61
N PRO A 138 -8.10 -0.13 3.64
CA PRO A 138 -8.96 -0.43 4.78
C PRO A 138 -9.42 0.85 5.49
N PRO A 139 -10.65 0.90 6.05
CA PRO A 139 -11.04 2.03 6.87
C PRO A 139 -10.15 2.10 8.13
N PRO A 140 -9.85 3.32 8.63
CA PRO A 140 -8.97 3.51 9.77
C PRO A 140 -9.71 3.27 11.10
N THR A 141 -10.16 2.04 11.34
CA THR A 141 -10.78 1.61 12.60
C THR A 141 -9.76 1.00 13.56
N ASP A 142 -10.10 0.93 14.84
CA ASP A 142 -9.33 0.20 15.86
C ASP A 142 -10.23 -0.78 16.64
N PRO A 143 -10.04 -2.10 16.47
CA PRO A 143 -9.07 -2.75 15.57
C PRO A 143 -9.42 -2.56 14.08
N LEU A 144 -8.47 -2.87 13.20
CA LEU A 144 -8.71 -2.95 11.76
C LEU A 144 -9.81 -3.99 11.46
N PRO A 145 -10.63 -3.80 10.40
CA PRO A 145 -11.81 -4.62 10.23
C PRO A 145 -11.51 -6.09 9.97
N VAL A 146 -12.45 -6.93 10.42
CA VAL A 146 -12.45 -8.36 10.18
C VAL A 146 -12.80 -8.65 8.72
N LEU A 147 -11.97 -9.44 8.05
CA LEU A 147 -12.18 -9.88 6.66
C LEU A 147 -13.12 -11.11 6.58
N ARG A 148 -13.16 -11.91 7.64
CA ARG A 148 -13.99 -13.13 7.75
C ARG A 148 -15.21 -12.86 8.62
N THR A 149 -16.14 -12.09 8.10
CA THR A 149 -17.34 -11.66 8.84
C THR A 149 -18.24 -12.83 9.29
N TRP A 150 -18.13 -13.99 8.64
CA TRP A 150 -18.85 -15.22 9.02
C TRP A 150 -18.22 -15.97 10.20
N GLN A 151 -17.04 -15.55 10.67
CA GLN A 151 -16.36 -16.14 11.82
C GLN A 151 -15.50 -15.06 12.51
N PRO A 152 -16.14 -14.06 13.14
CA PRO A 152 -15.40 -13.01 13.81
C PRO A 152 -14.69 -13.58 15.03
N PRO A 153 -13.37 -13.33 15.18
CA PRO A 153 -12.67 -13.65 16.42
C PRO A 153 -13.16 -12.76 17.58
N GLU A 154 -12.79 -13.11 18.81
CA GLU A 154 -13.03 -12.25 19.96
C GLU A 154 -12.25 -10.93 19.84
N ASP A 155 -12.85 -9.82 20.28
CA ASP A 155 -12.25 -8.47 20.22
C ASP A 155 -10.88 -8.41 20.92
N SER A 156 -10.75 -9.12 22.05
CA SER A 156 -9.49 -9.26 22.78
C SER A 156 -8.36 -9.85 21.92
N GLN A 157 -8.67 -10.88 21.13
CA GLN A 157 -7.71 -11.51 20.23
C GLN A 157 -7.34 -10.57 19.06
N LEU A 158 -8.32 -9.85 18.50
CA LEU A 158 -8.08 -8.86 17.44
C LEU A 158 -7.07 -7.81 17.88
N ARG A 159 -7.30 -7.22 19.06
CA ARG A 159 -6.42 -6.20 19.63
C ARG A 159 -5.04 -6.76 19.93
N GLN A 160 -4.95 -7.99 20.43
CA GLN A 160 -3.66 -8.64 20.69
C GLN A 160 -2.85 -8.85 19.40
N ASP A 161 -3.48 -9.37 18.34
CA ASP A 161 -2.83 -9.63 17.06
C ASP A 161 -2.36 -8.33 16.40
N GLU A 162 -3.18 -7.29 16.45
CA GLU A 162 -2.86 -5.96 15.92
C GLU A 162 -1.75 -5.26 16.71
N ALA A 163 -1.77 -5.37 18.05
CA ALA A 163 -0.78 -4.75 18.92
C ALA A 163 0.65 -5.20 18.61
N GLN A 164 0.85 -6.45 18.18
CA GLN A 164 2.19 -6.93 17.82
C GLN A 164 2.72 -6.26 16.54
N ALA A 165 1.89 -6.14 15.51
CA ALA A 165 2.27 -5.45 14.28
C ALA A 165 2.47 -3.94 14.51
N LEU A 166 1.62 -3.32 15.34
CA LEU A 166 1.76 -1.93 15.76
C LEU A 166 3.06 -1.69 16.56
N HIS A 167 3.39 -2.60 17.48
CA HIS A 167 4.63 -2.53 18.24
C HIS A 167 5.86 -2.57 17.34
N ASN A 168 5.90 -3.48 16.38
CA ASN A 168 7.00 -3.60 15.43
C ASN A 168 7.09 -2.35 14.53
N PHE A 169 5.95 -1.84 14.05
CA PHE A 169 5.86 -0.58 13.32
C PHE A 169 6.45 0.59 14.12
N ASN A 170 6.04 0.74 15.39
CA ASN A 170 6.46 1.85 16.23
C ASN A 170 7.95 1.75 16.62
N THR A 171 8.46 0.52 16.77
CA THR A 171 9.90 0.27 16.99
C THR A 171 10.72 0.76 15.79
N VAL A 172 10.32 0.40 14.57
CA VAL A 172 10.99 0.87 13.35
C VAL A 172 10.82 2.38 13.17
N SER A 173 9.63 2.92 13.41
CA SER A 173 9.36 4.37 13.34
C SER A 173 10.27 5.17 14.27
N ALA A 174 10.43 4.73 15.51
CA ALA A 174 11.34 5.35 16.47
C ALA A 174 12.80 5.33 15.98
N ALA A 175 13.26 4.20 15.42
CA ALA A 175 14.61 4.06 14.89
C ALA A 175 14.93 5.00 13.73
N ILE A 176 13.91 5.47 12.98
CA ILE A 176 14.05 6.44 11.88
C ILE A 176 13.56 7.84 12.25
N GLY A 177 13.30 8.12 13.53
CA GLY A 177 12.87 9.43 14.03
C GLY A 177 11.45 9.85 13.63
N GLN A 178 10.61 8.90 13.21
CA GLN A 178 9.19 9.16 12.95
C GLN A 178 8.38 9.09 14.25
N ARG A 179 7.26 9.83 14.29
CA ARG A 179 6.29 9.72 15.38
C ARG A 179 5.63 8.33 15.37
N PRO A 180 5.35 7.74 16.54
CA PRO A 180 4.56 6.51 16.61
C PRO A 180 3.13 6.75 16.12
N LEU A 181 2.42 5.67 15.80
CA LEU A 181 0.97 5.66 15.64
C LEU A 181 0.31 5.10 16.90
N ASP A 182 -0.89 5.57 17.20
CA ASP A 182 -1.70 5.01 18.29
C ASP A 182 -2.44 3.75 17.82
N THR A 183 -2.75 3.65 16.51
CA THR A 183 -3.45 2.53 15.86
C THR A 183 -2.82 2.19 14.50
N LEU A 184 -2.94 0.96 13.99
CA LEU A 184 -2.46 0.68 12.61
C LEU A 184 -3.33 1.36 11.55
N GLY A 185 -4.60 1.62 11.85
CA GLY A 185 -5.52 2.34 10.97
C GLY A 185 -5.01 3.72 10.58
N GLU A 186 -4.29 4.42 11.47
CA GLU A 186 -3.70 5.72 11.18
C GLU A 186 -2.73 5.71 10.00
N LEU A 187 -2.07 4.59 9.70
CA LEU A 187 -1.19 4.49 8.54
C LEU A 187 -1.94 4.79 7.23
N TYR A 188 -3.21 4.40 7.16
CA TYR A 188 -4.09 4.61 6.00
C TYR A 188 -4.91 5.89 6.09
N ALA A 189 -4.95 6.53 7.26
CA ALA A 189 -5.56 7.85 7.46
C ALA A 189 -4.57 9.01 7.24
N ASP A 190 -3.27 8.81 7.51
CA ASP A 190 -2.20 9.81 7.32
C ASP A 190 -1.75 9.90 5.85
N VAL A 191 -2.73 10.18 4.98
CA VAL A 191 -2.54 10.40 3.53
C VAL A 191 -3.32 11.62 3.08
N ASP A 192 -2.90 12.25 1.98
CA ASP A 192 -3.62 13.38 1.40
C ASP A 192 -4.91 12.94 0.68
N ASP A 193 -4.97 11.69 0.20
CA ASP A 193 -6.14 11.16 -0.53
C ASP A 193 -6.22 9.62 -0.51
N VAL A 194 -7.44 9.09 -0.67
CA VAL A 194 -7.75 7.65 -0.75
C VAL A 194 -8.61 7.39 -1.99
N LEU A 195 -7.96 6.97 -3.07
CA LEU A 195 -8.56 6.71 -4.37
C LEU A 195 -9.16 5.29 -4.42
N ARG A 196 -10.45 5.14 -4.09
CA ARG A 196 -11.12 3.84 -4.13
C ARG A 196 -11.54 3.49 -5.56
N ALA A 197 -10.70 2.73 -6.24
CA ALA A 197 -10.97 2.22 -7.58
C ALA A 197 -11.79 0.91 -7.51
N THR A 198 -13.01 1.06 -7.00
CA THR A 198 -14.06 0.03 -6.94
C THR A 198 -15.42 0.72 -6.93
N PHE A 199 -16.48 -0.05 -7.14
CA PHE A 199 -17.85 0.36 -6.84
C PHE A 199 -18.17 0.16 -5.36
N GLU A 200 -19.10 0.96 -4.83
CA GLU A 200 -19.57 0.88 -3.43
C GLU A 200 -20.09 -0.54 -3.12
N GLU A 201 -20.87 -1.12 -4.04
CA GLU A 201 -21.46 -2.45 -3.92
C GLU A 201 -20.42 -3.58 -3.87
N LEU A 202 -19.18 -3.30 -4.28
CA LEU A 202 -18.05 -4.23 -4.27
C LEU A 202 -17.00 -3.89 -3.20
N ASP A 203 -17.26 -2.89 -2.36
CA ASP A 203 -16.39 -2.60 -1.21
C ASP A 203 -16.48 -3.76 -0.21
N HIS A 204 -15.32 -4.16 0.31
CA HIS A 204 -15.22 -5.20 1.33
C HIS A 204 -15.70 -4.69 2.70
N PHE A 205 -15.80 -3.37 2.85
CA PHE A 205 -16.19 -2.67 4.06
C PHE A 205 -17.33 -1.70 3.71
N PRO A 206 -18.60 -2.13 3.84
CA PRO A 206 -19.75 -1.36 3.35
C PRO A 206 -20.11 -0.15 4.24
N GLU A 207 -19.64 -0.11 5.48
CA GLU A 207 -20.00 0.93 6.46
C GLU A 207 -19.00 2.10 6.44
N ARG A 208 -18.79 2.74 5.28
CA ARG A 208 -17.92 3.93 5.19
C ARG A 208 -18.73 5.22 5.23
N ALA A 209 -18.32 6.15 6.09
CA ALA A 209 -18.80 7.53 6.02
C ALA A 209 -18.07 8.28 4.89
N ASP A 210 -18.84 8.91 3.99
CA ASP A 210 -18.34 9.85 2.96
C ASP A 210 -17.20 9.32 2.07
N ALA A 211 -17.28 8.05 1.65
CA ALA A 211 -16.30 7.46 0.76
C ALA A 211 -16.54 7.87 -0.71
N GLU A 212 -15.53 8.47 -1.35
CA GLU A 212 -15.50 8.62 -2.80
C GLU A 212 -15.10 7.30 -3.47
N TYR A 213 -15.89 6.89 -4.47
CA TYR A 213 -15.70 5.70 -5.28
C TYR A 213 -15.48 6.10 -6.73
N LEU A 214 -14.31 5.76 -7.29
CA LEU A 214 -13.95 6.07 -8.67
C LEU A 214 -14.45 5.02 -9.67
N GLY A 215 -15.11 3.96 -9.17
CA GLY A 215 -15.52 2.82 -9.98
C GLY A 215 -14.33 1.98 -10.45
N ALA A 216 -14.53 1.25 -11.54
CA ALA A 216 -13.47 0.57 -12.26
C ALA A 216 -13.39 1.15 -13.68
N TRP A 217 -12.19 1.45 -14.15
CA TRP A 217 -12.00 1.78 -15.56
C TRP A 217 -11.86 0.51 -16.38
N PRO A 218 -12.63 0.37 -17.47
CA PRO A 218 -12.38 -0.69 -18.44
C PRO A 218 -10.98 -0.49 -19.04
N GLN A 219 -10.27 -1.60 -19.27
CA GLN A 219 -9.38 -1.59 -20.42
C GLN A 219 -10.28 -1.68 -21.64
N ASP A 220 -10.05 -0.81 -22.62
CA ASP A 220 -10.42 -1.17 -23.98
C ASP A 220 -9.75 -2.53 -24.24
N ALA A 221 -10.56 -3.57 -24.32
CA ALA A 221 -10.11 -4.83 -24.87
C ALA A 221 -9.73 -4.49 -26.31
N GLY A 222 -8.42 -4.41 -26.57
CA GLY A 222 -7.90 -4.25 -27.93
C GLY A 222 -8.51 -5.26 -28.89
#